data_AF-A0A6B3CR03-F1
#
_entry.id   AF-A0A6B3CR03-F1
#
_cell.length_a   1.000
_cell.length_b   1.000
_cell.length_c   1.000
_cell.angle_alpha   90.00
_cell.angle_beta   90.00
_cell.angle_gamma   90.00
#
_symmetry.space_group_name_H-M   'P 1'
#
loop_
_entity.id
_entity.type
_entity.pdbx_description
1 polymer ?
#
loop_
_entity_poly.entity_id
_entity_poly.type
_entity_poly.pdbx_seq_one_letter_code
_entity_poly.pdbx_strand_id
1 'polypeptide(L)' 'MPLTDLTLAQCLALRPDLDEPADLDAFWEQTLGEARDAGGAPAFTPVDTGLTEVVTHDVTVP' A
#
# COMPACT_ATOMS: atom_id res chain seq x y z
N MET A 1 -17.89 -23.52 -12.25
CA MET A 1 -16.71 -23.76 -11.38
C MET A 1 -17.23 -24.01 -9.98
N PRO A 2 -16.94 -25.16 -9.35
CA PRO A 2 -17.27 -25.32 -7.93
C PRO A 2 -16.45 -24.33 -7.08
N LEU A 3 -16.90 -24.05 -5.86
CA LEU A 3 -16.14 -23.26 -4.90
C LEU A 3 -14.84 -24.00 -4.57
N THR A 4 -13.68 -23.42 -4.88
CA THR A 4 -12.35 -24.04 -4.69
C THR A 4 -11.66 -23.61 -3.39
N ASP A 5 -12.33 -22.80 -2.59
CA ASP A 5 -11.80 -22.22 -1.36
C ASP A 5 -12.65 -22.65 -0.16
N LEU A 6 -12.21 -22.25 1.03
CA LEU A 6 -12.93 -22.34 2.28
C LEU A 6 -14.32 -21.69 2.16
N THR A 7 -15.25 -22.21 2.95
CA THR A 7 -16.55 -21.55 3.14
C THR A 7 -16.35 -20.20 3.83
N LEU A 8 -17.30 -19.27 3.68
CA LEU A 8 -17.25 -17.95 4.33
C LEU A 8 -16.99 -18.05 5.84
N ALA A 9 -17.65 -18.99 6.53
CA ALA A 9 -17.45 -19.20 7.96
C ALA A 9 -16.03 -19.65 8.30
N GLN A 10 -15.43 -20.49 7.46
CA GLN A 10 -14.04 -20.93 7.63
C GLN A 10 -13.04 -19.82 7.31
N CYS A 11 -13.27 -18.96 6.32
CA CYS A 11 -12.43 -17.79 6.05
C CYS A 11 -12.42 -16.81 7.23
N LEU A 12 -13.59 -16.55 7.82
CA LEU A 12 -13.69 -15.65 8.99
C LEU A 12 -12.99 -16.21 10.23
N ALA A 13 -12.93 -17.54 10.34
CA ALA A 13 -12.24 -18.24 11.41
C ALA A 13 -10.74 -18.45 11.14
N LEU A 14 -10.25 -18.17 9.92
CA LEU A 14 -8.89 -18.48 9.51
C LEU A 14 -7.89 -17.60 10.29
N ARG A 15 -7.09 -18.26 11.13
CA ARG A 15 -6.03 -17.67 11.93
C ARG A 15 -4.82 -18.61 11.92
N PRO A 16 -4.06 -18.67 10.81
CA PRO A 16 -2.88 -19.53 10.74
C PRO A 16 -1.84 -19.05 11.74
N ASP A 17 -1.03 -19.98 12.21
CA ASP A 17 0.21 -19.64 12.88
C ASP A 17 1.18 -19.10 11.83
N LEU A 18 1.79 -17.95 12.09
CA LEU A 18 2.68 -17.27 11.14
C LEU A 18 4.09 -17.26 11.72
N ASP A 19 5.03 -17.85 10.99
CA ASP A 19 6.44 -17.76 11.33
C ASP A 19 6.96 -16.35 11.00
N GLU A 20 6.98 -15.49 12.01
CA GLU A 20 7.52 -14.14 11.89
C GLU A 20 9.06 -14.17 11.92
N PRO A 21 9.74 -13.60 10.90
CA PRO A 21 11.19 -13.42 10.95
C PRO A 21 11.59 -12.56 12.16
N ALA A 22 12.66 -12.97 12.85
CA ALA A 22 13.12 -12.28 14.06
C ALA A 22 13.53 -10.80 13.83
N ASP A 23 13.78 -10.41 12.58
CA ASP A 23 14.22 -9.09 12.16
C ASP A 23 13.14 -8.31 11.38
N LEU A 24 11.89 -8.78 11.34
CA LEU A 24 10.84 -8.15 10.54
C LEU A 24 10.68 -6.65 10.87
N ASP A 25 10.68 -6.30 12.15
CA ASP A 25 10.59 -4.91 12.61
C ASP A 25 11.80 -4.08 12.17
N ALA A 26 13.01 -4.62 12.39
CA ALA A 26 14.26 -3.93 12.05
C ALA A 26 14.39 -3.72 10.53
N PHE A 27 13.97 -4.71 9.74
CA PHE A 27 13.91 -4.62 8.29
C PHE A 27 13.01 -3.46 7.84
N TRP A 28 11.81 -3.35 8.39
CA TRP A 28 10.88 -2.28 8.02
C TRP A 28 11.29 -0.91 8.55
N GLU A 29 11.89 -0.85 9.73
CA GLU A 29 12.47 0.39 10.26
C GLU A 29 13.56 0.93 9.32
N GLN A 30 14.51 0.07 8.93
CA GLN A 30 15.57 0.43 8.01
C GLN A 30 15.01 0.81 6.64
N THR A 31 14.16 -0.03 6.06
CA THR A 31 13.61 0.17 4.70
C THR A 31 12.84 1.48 4.60
N LEU A 32 11.99 1.78 5.58
CA LEU A 32 11.23 3.03 5.62
C LEU A 32 12.11 4.23 5.98
N GLY A 33 13.18 4.04 6.77
CA GLY A 33 14.20 5.06 7.01
C GLY A 33 14.89 5.47 5.71
N GLU A 34 15.46 4.50 5.00
CA GLU A 34 16.14 4.72 3.72
C GLU A 34 15.23 5.36 2.66
N ALA A 35 13.97 4.90 2.57
CA ALA A 35 12.99 5.49 1.65
C ALA A 35 12.67 6.95 1.97
N ARG A 36 12.61 7.32 3.27
CA ARG A 36 12.41 8.72 3.68
C ARG A 36 13.62 9.58 3.39
N ASP A 37 14.82 9.03 3.58
CA ASP A 37 16.08 9.73 3.30
C ASP A 37 16.27 9.97 1.79
N ALA A 38 15.81 9.04 0.95
CA ALA A 38 15.85 9.17 -0.51
C ALA A 38 14.72 10.05 -1.06
N GLY A 39 13.61 10.21 -0.33
CA GLY A 39 12.43 10.93 -0.77
C GLY A 39 12.63 12.44 -0.89
N GLY A 40 11.65 13.11 -1.49
CA GLY A 40 11.66 14.57 -1.62
C GLY A 40 10.27 15.17 -1.60
N ALA A 41 10.20 16.49 -1.80
CA ALA A 41 8.93 17.19 -1.85
C ALA A 41 8.13 16.73 -3.09
N PRO A 42 6.89 16.27 -2.92
CA PRO A 42 6.04 15.93 -4.05
C PRO A 42 5.71 17.17 -4.88
N ALA A 43 5.59 16.98 -6.19
CA ALA A 43 5.21 18.02 -7.14
C ALA A 43 3.77 17.78 -7.63
N PHE A 44 2.99 18.86 -7.69
CA PHE A 44 1.59 18.84 -8.14
C PHE A 44 1.40 19.90 -9.22
N THR A 45 0.98 19.47 -10.41
CA THR A 45 0.65 20.38 -11.52
C THR A 45 -0.83 20.24 -11.84
N PRO A 46 -1.65 21.30 -11.71
CA PRO A 46 -3.05 21.24 -12.12
C PRO A 46 -3.18 20.84 -13.59
N VAL A 47 -4.13 19.96 -13.89
CA VAL A 47 -4.42 19.50 -15.25
C VAL A 47 -5.89 19.77 -15.55
N ASP A 48 -6.16 20.45 -16.66
CA ASP A 48 -7.50 20.58 -17.19
C ASP A 48 -7.93 19.27 -17.86
N THR A 49 -8.90 18.60 -17.24
CA THR A 49 -9.48 17.34 -17.71
C THR A 49 -10.92 17.50 -18.20
N GLY A 50 -11.46 18.72 -18.20
CA GLY A 50 -12.88 18.99 -18.49
C GLY A 50 -13.86 18.51 -17.40
N LEU A 51 -13.36 17.99 -16.27
CA LEU A 51 -14.20 17.65 -15.11
C LEU A 51 -14.55 18.93 -14.33
N THR A 52 -15.83 19.11 -14.02
CA THR A 52 -16.32 20.34 -13.38
C THR A 52 -16.43 20.26 -11.86
N GLU A 53 -16.58 19.04 -11.33
CA GLU A 53 -16.81 18.82 -9.90
C GLU A 53 -15.53 18.47 -9.11
N VAL A 54 -14.39 18.33 -9.80
CA VAL A 54 -13.12 17.94 -9.19
C VAL A 54 -11.97 18.72 -9.82
N VAL A 55 -10.91 18.92 -9.02
CA VAL A 55 -9.64 19.48 -9.50
C VAL A 55 -8.65 18.34 -9.67
N THR A 56 -8.14 18.16 -10.88
CA THR A 56 -7.13 17.14 -11.19
C THR A 56 -5.72 17.73 -11.15
N HIS A 57 -4.79 16.96 -10.60
CA HIS A 57 -3.36 17.28 -10.63
C HIS A 57 -2.58 16.10 -11.21
N ASP A 58 -1.59 16.38 -12.03
CA ASP A 58 -0.48 15.48 -12.30
C ASP A 58 0.47 15.51 -11.08
N VAL A 59 0.80 14.33 -10.56
CA VAL A 59 1.53 14.18 -9.30
C VAL A 59 2.78 13.34 -9.53
N THR A 60 3.93 13.89 -9.13
CA THR A 60 5.19 13.16 -9.09
C THR A 60 5.72 13.16 -7.65
N VAL A 61 6.12 12.01 -7.16
CA VAL A 61 6.77 11.85 -5.85
C VAL A 61 8.20 11.36 -6.11
N PRO A 62 9.23 12.06 -5.60
CA PRO A 62 10.63 11.65 -5.74
C PRO A 62 10.96 10.40 -4.91
#